data_AF-A0A1Q2U0W3-F1
#
_entry.id   AF-A0A1Q2U0W3-F1
#
_cell.length_a   1.000
_cell.length_b   1.000
_cell.length_c   1.000
_cell.angle_alpha   90.00
_cell.angle_beta   90.00
_cell.angle_gamma   90.00
#
_symmetry.space_group_name_H-M   'P 1'
#
loop_
_entity.id
_entity.type
_entity.pdbx_description
1 polymer ?
#
loop_
_entity_poly.entity_id
_entity_poly.type
_entity_poly.pdbx_seq_one_letter_code
_entity_poly.pdbx_strand_id
1 'polypeptide(L)' 'MPNSTTAHPEASPDHAIWDSLKQAIARSSGFKRWYANHGEILALEHLSVDQQVTTYLKETLETLAY' A
#
# COMPACT_ATOMS: atom_id res chain seq x y z
N MET A 1 9.32 -32.21 28.40
CA MET A 1 9.70 -31.42 27.21
C MET A 1 8.68 -30.30 27.07
N PRO A 2 9.00 -29.02 27.37
CA PRO A 2 8.07 -27.93 27.14
C PRO A 2 8.02 -27.63 25.65
N ASN A 3 6.83 -27.72 25.05
CA ASN A 3 6.61 -27.23 23.69
C ASN A 3 6.60 -25.71 23.75
N SER A 4 7.51 -25.07 23.03
CA SER A 4 7.48 -23.64 22.80
C SER A 4 6.39 -23.36 21.77
N THR A 5 5.17 -23.08 22.25
CA THR A 5 4.14 -22.44 21.43
C THR A 5 4.64 -21.03 21.10
N THR A 6 5.38 -20.91 20.01
CA THR A 6 5.68 -19.62 19.38
C THR A 6 4.36 -19.04 18.93
N ALA A 7 3.80 -18.14 19.73
CA ALA A 7 2.69 -17.28 19.35
C ALA A 7 3.13 -16.47 18.13
N HIS A 8 2.86 -17.01 16.93
CA HIS A 8 2.82 -16.18 15.74
C HIS A 8 1.64 -15.23 15.96
N PRO A 9 1.86 -13.90 15.92
CA PRO A 9 0.75 -12.98 15.84
C PRO A 9 0.10 -13.28 14.50
N GLU A 10 -1.01 -14.02 14.51
CA GLU A 10 -1.85 -14.19 13.34
C GLU A 10 -2.38 -12.79 13.02
N ALA A 11 -1.61 -12.09 12.19
CA ALA A 11 -2.09 -10.91 11.48
C ALA A 11 -3.43 -11.35 10.88
N SER A 12 -4.50 -10.66 11.28
CA SER A 12 -5.84 -10.97 10.86
C SER A 12 -5.87 -11.16 9.34
N PRO A 13 -6.64 -12.13 8.82
CA PRO A 13 -6.68 -12.42 7.38
C PRO A 13 -6.92 -11.15 6.54
N ASP A 14 -7.67 -10.19 7.07
CA ASP A 14 -7.89 -8.87 6.47
C ASP A 14 -6.60 -8.06 6.25
N HIS A 15 -5.64 -8.16 7.15
CA HIS A 15 -4.35 -7.46 7.04
C HIS A 15 -3.49 -8.06 5.93
N ALA A 16 -3.47 -9.39 5.81
CA ALA A 16 -2.79 -10.07 4.70
C ALA A 16 -3.40 -9.74 3.34
N ILE A 17 -4.74 -9.64 3.28
CA ILE A 17 -5.47 -9.21 2.07
C ILE A 17 -5.11 -7.76 1.72
N TRP A 18 -5.09 -6.86 2.71
CA TRP A 18 -4.71 -5.46 2.52
C TRP A 18 -3.27 -5.31 1.99
N ASP A 19 -2.31 -6.05 2.56
CA ASP A 19 -0.92 -6.03 2.08
C ASP A 19 -0.77 -6.55 0.65
N SER A 20 -1.50 -7.60 0.29
CA SER A 20 -1.53 -8.11 -1.08
C SER A 20 -2.10 -7.07 -2.07
N LEU A 21 -3.20 -6.41 -1.69
CA LEU A 21 -3.84 -5.37 -2.49
C LEU A 21 -2.90 -4.18 -2.72
N LYS A 22 -2.25 -3.68 -1.66
CA LYS A 22 -1.27 -2.59 -1.76
C LYS A 22 -0.15 -2.93 -2.73
N GLN A 23 0.38 -4.14 -2.66
CA GLN A 23 1.43 -4.58 -3.58
C GLN A 23 0.92 -4.69 -5.02
N ALA A 24 -0.30 -5.18 -5.25
CA ALA A 24 -0.89 -5.23 -6.57
C ALA A 24 -1.05 -3.82 -7.18
N ILE A 25 -1.52 -2.85 -6.38
CA ILE A 25 -1.63 -1.45 -6.79
C ILE A 25 -0.25 -0.86 -7.08
N ALA A 26 0.72 -1.03 -6.18
CA ALA A 26 2.08 -0.51 -6.36
C ALA A 26 2.77 -1.05 -7.64
N ARG A 27 2.41 -2.27 -8.05
CA ARG A 27 2.94 -2.92 -9.27
C ARG A 27 2.18 -2.53 -10.53
N SER A 28 0.98 -1.94 -10.40
CA SER A 28 0.14 -1.54 -11.51
C SER A 28 0.77 -0.43 -12.35
N SER A 29 0.44 -0.41 -13.65
CA SER A 29 0.93 0.61 -14.58
C SER A 29 0.38 2.00 -14.27
N GLY A 30 -0.86 2.10 -13.78
CA GLY A 30 -1.47 3.36 -13.35
C GLY A 30 -0.71 4.01 -12.21
N PHE A 31 -0.44 3.24 -11.14
CA PHE A 31 0.33 3.72 -10.00
C PHE A 31 1.75 4.14 -10.39
N LYS A 32 2.47 3.34 -11.19
CA LYS A 32 3.84 3.66 -11.62
C LYS A 32 3.91 4.98 -12.41
N ARG A 33 2.95 5.23 -13.29
CA ARG A 33 2.86 6.49 -14.05
C ARG A 33 2.55 7.67 -13.15
N TRP A 34 1.60 7.51 -12.22
CA TRP A 34 1.28 8.53 -11.24
C TRP A 34 2.47 8.86 -10.33
N TYR A 35 3.16 7.82 -9.83
CA TYR A 35 4.35 7.93 -8.99
C TYR A 35 5.49 8.65 -9.72
N ALA A 36 5.73 8.37 -11.01
CA ALA A 36 6.75 9.05 -11.78
C ALA A 36 6.49 10.58 -11.91
N ASN A 37 5.22 10.98 -11.95
CA ASN A 37 4.84 12.39 -12.06
C ASN A 37 4.80 13.12 -10.71
N HIS A 38 4.41 12.43 -9.63
CA HIS A 38 4.16 13.05 -8.31
C HIS A 38 5.20 12.66 -7.25
N GLY A 39 6.09 11.72 -7.54
CA GLY A 39 7.03 11.14 -6.58
C GLY A 39 7.98 12.15 -5.96
N GLU A 40 8.51 13.06 -6.78
CA GLU A 40 9.39 14.13 -6.32
C GLU A 40 8.62 15.22 -5.56
N ILE A 41 7.46 15.63 -6.09
CA ILE A 41 6.63 16.71 -5.53
C ILE A 41 6.10 16.33 -4.13
N LEU A 42 5.66 15.08 -3.97
CA LEU A 42 5.07 14.57 -2.73
C LEU A 42 6.09 13.83 -1.84
N ALA A 43 7.38 13.85 -2.20
CA ALA A 43 8.45 13.13 -1.51
C ALA A 43 8.08 11.64 -1.25
N LEU A 44 7.44 10.99 -2.22
CA LEU A 44 6.91 9.62 -2.08
C LEU A 44 8.00 8.61 -1.74
N GLU A 45 9.25 8.86 -2.15
CA GLU A 45 10.39 8.00 -1.84
C GLU A 45 10.67 7.86 -0.34
N HIS A 46 10.26 8.84 0.48
CA HIS A 46 10.37 8.81 1.93
C HIS A 46 9.15 8.16 2.62
N LEU A 47 8.08 7.91 1.87
CA LEU A 47 6.83 7.38 2.36
C LEU A 47 6.78 5.86 2.23
N SER A 48 6.17 5.19 3.20
CA SER A 48 5.89 3.76 3.12
C SER A 48 4.94 3.45 1.96
N VAL A 49 5.03 2.24 1.40
CA VAL A 49 4.11 1.77 0.33
C VAL A 49 2.64 2.00 0.69
N ASP A 50 2.27 1.83 1.97
CA ASP A 50 0.92 2.11 2.46
C ASP A 50 0.49 3.57 2.28
N GLN A 51 1.36 4.52 2.64
CA GLN A 51 1.14 5.95 2.45
C GLN A 51 1.09 6.32 0.97
N GLN A 52 2.01 5.79 0.16
CA GLN A 52 2.03 6.05 -1.28
C GLN A 52 0.75 5.55 -1.97
N VAL A 53 0.31 4.34 -1.65
CA VAL A 53 -0.92 3.74 -2.18
C VAL A 53 -2.15 4.50 -1.70
N THR A 54 -2.17 4.94 -0.45
CA THR A 54 -3.28 5.74 0.11
C THR A 54 -3.39 7.09 -0.60
N THR A 55 -2.28 7.79 -0.84
CA THR A 55 -2.28 9.07 -1.57
C THR A 55 -2.72 8.91 -3.01
N TYR A 56 -2.23 7.87 -3.70
CA TYR A 56 -2.70 7.53 -5.05
C TYR A 56 -4.21 7.29 -5.11
N LEU A 57 -4.74 6.50 -4.17
CA LEU A 57 -6.16 6.20 -4.09
C LEU A 57 -7.00 7.44 -3.80
N LYS A 58 -6.54 8.33 -2.92
CA LYS A 58 -7.22 9.59 -2.64
C LYS A 58 -7.34 10.45 -3.90
N GLU A 59 -6.23 10.70 -4.60
CA GLU A 59 -6.26 11.51 -5.82
C GLU A 59 -7.10 10.86 -6.93
N THR A 60 -7.02 9.55 -7.11
CA THR A 60 -7.85 8.86 -8.12
C THR A 60 -9.33 8.89 -7.79
N LEU A 61 -9.70 8.81 -6.51
CA LEU A 61 -11.09 8.93 -6.07
C LEU A 61 -11.60 10.38 -6.17
N GLU A 62 -10.79 11.38 -5.86
CA GLU A 62 -11.12 12.79 -6.04
C GLU A 62 -11.35 13.14 -7.52
N THR A 63 -10.57 12.54 -8.42
CA THR A 63 -10.72 12.75 -9.87
C THR A 63 -11.99 12.11 -10.45
N LEU A 64 -12.53 11.07 -9.81
CA LEU A 64 -13.75 10.37 -10.24
C LEU A 64 -15.03 10.93 -9.59
N ALA A 65 -14.90 11.77 -8.57
CA ALA A 65 -16.03 12.38 -7.86
C ALA A 65 -16.56 13.67 -8.52
N TYR A 66 -16.02 14.03 -9.69
CA TYR A 66 -16.40 15.20 -10.48
C TYR A 66 -17.10 14.76 -11.77
#